data_AF-A0A3D2ICV7-F1
#
_entry.id   AF-A0A3D2ICV7-F1
#
_cell.length_a   1.000
_cell.length_b   1.000
_cell.length_c   1.000
_cell.angle_alpha   90.00
_cell.angle_beta   90.00
_cell.angle_gamma   90.00
#
_symmetry.space_group_name_H-M   'P 1'
#
loop_
_entity.id
_entity.type
_entity.pdbx_description
1 polymer ?
#
loop_
_entity_poly.entity_id
_entity_poly.type
_entity_poly.pdbx_seq_one_letter_code
_entity_poly.pdbx_strand_id
1 'polypeptide(L)'
;KAIKELPENERFSHEVDSRQVFSRLAGCWTYWGWKHDYFDSEEDAKVFYDELCYMLANQMAAPNSPQWFNTGLNWAYGINGPAQGHYYVDAKTGKLTKSKDSYTHPQPHACFIQSVDDDLVNEGGIMDLWVREARLFKYGSGTGSNFSNIRGANEPLSGGGKSSGLMSFLKIGDRAAGAIKSGGTTRRAAKMVTLDLDHPDIEE
;
A
#
# COMPACT_ATOMS: atom_id res chain seq x y z
N LYS A 1 -14.67 -2.43 -23.49
CA LYS A 1 -13.46 -1.78 -22.92
C LYS A 1 -12.35 -2.02 -23.93
N ALA A 2 -11.81 -0.96 -24.54
CA ALA A 2 -10.91 -1.00 -25.70
C ALA A 2 -9.77 -2.04 -25.63
N ILE A 3 -9.24 -2.33 -24.43
CA ILE A 3 -8.22 -3.38 -24.26
C ILE A 3 -8.68 -4.81 -24.58
N LYS A 4 -9.97 -5.12 -24.43
CA LYS A 4 -10.49 -6.45 -24.79
C LYS A 4 -10.47 -6.66 -26.31
N GLU A 5 -10.41 -5.57 -27.08
CA GLU A 5 -10.38 -5.59 -28.55
C GLU A 5 -8.94 -5.76 -29.08
N LEU A 6 -7.91 -5.61 -28.24
CA LEU A 6 -6.51 -5.87 -28.60
C LEU A 6 -6.17 -7.38 -28.54
N PRO A 7 -5.26 -7.86 -29.41
CA PRO A 7 -4.63 -9.18 -29.29
C PRO A 7 -4.01 -9.39 -27.91
N GLU A 8 -4.09 -10.61 -27.34
CA GLU A 8 -3.69 -10.88 -25.96
C GLU A 8 -2.23 -10.49 -25.65
N ASN A 9 -1.33 -10.72 -26.61
CA ASN A 9 0.07 -10.33 -26.55
C ASN A 9 0.32 -8.81 -26.60
N GLU A 10 -0.67 -8.02 -26.97
CA GLU A 10 -0.63 -6.55 -27.05
C GLU A 10 -1.42 -5.88 -25.93
N ARG A 11 -2.15 -6.66 -25.11
CA ARG A 11 -2.94 -6.12 -24.00
C ARG A 11 -2.08 -5.57 -22.86
N PHE A 12 -0.85 -6.07 -22.71
CA PHE A 12 0.07 -5.70 -21.64
C PHE A 12 1.47 -5.46 -22.21
N SER A 13 1.88 -4.19 -22.28
CA SER A 13 3.23 -3.77 -22.62
C SER A 13 3.85 -2.97 -21.47
N HIS A 14 5.09 -2.51 -21.63
CA HIS A 14 5.78 -1.66 -20.66
C HIS A 14 5.90 -0.23 -21.21
N GLU A 15 5.96 0.75 -20.30
CA GLU A 15 6.29 2.13 -20.65
C GLU A 15 7.77 2.18 -21.11
N VAL A 16 8.01 2.73 -22.29
CA VAL A 16 9.33 2.83 -22.94
C VAL A 16 9.87 4.26 -23.00
N ASP A 17 9.03 5.23 -22.64
CA ASP A 17 9.34 6.65 -22.63
C ASP A 17 8.86 7.29 -21.32
N SER A 18 9.69 8.11 -20.69
CA SER A 18 9.35 8.77 -19.43
C SER A 18 8.11 9.65 -19.54
N ARG A 19 7.82 10.21 -20.72
CA ARG A 19 6.61 10.98 -20.99
C ARG A 19 5.34 10.14 -20.78
N GLN A 20 5.38 8.84 -21.08
CA GLN A 20 4.25 7.94 -20.80
C GLN A 20 3.97 7.85 -19.30
N VAL A 21 5.03 7.70 -18.50
CA VAL A 21 4.94 7.64 -17.04
C VAL A 21 4.40 8.97 -16.48
N PHE A 22 4.93 10.10 -16.96
CA PHE A 22 4.48 11.42 -16.52
C PHE A 22 3.02 11.66 -16.87
N SER A 23 2.61 11.36 -18.10
CA SER A 23 1.21 11.45 -18.51
C SER A 23 0.32 10.51 -17.71
N ARG A 24 0.76 9.29 -17.40
CA ARG A 24 0.00 8.35 -16.55
C ARG A 24 -0.24 8.93 -15.16
N LEU A 25 0.80 9.45 -14.51
CA LEU A 25 0.71 9.97 -13.15
C LEU A 25 -0.07 11.27 -13.10
N ALA A 26 0.39 12.29 -13.83
CA ALA A 26 -0.23 13.61 -13.87
C ALA A 26 -1.67 13.53 -14.35
N GLY A 27 -1.94 12.75 -15.40
CA GLY A 27 -3.30 12.57 -15.93
C GLY A 27 -4.24 11.88 -14.96
N CYS A 28 -3.76 10.85 -14.24
CA CYS A 28 -4.57 10.19 -13.22
C CYS A 28 -4.90 11.13 -12.04
N TRP A 29 -3.92 11.89 -11.54
CA TRP A 29 -4.16 12.85 -10.46
C TRP A 29 -5.10 13.97 -10.89
N THR A 30 -4.91 14.50 -12.11
CA THR A 30 -5.78 15.52 -12.70
C THR A 30 -7.21 14.99 -12.83
N TYR A 31 -7.38 13.78 -13.36
CA TYR A 31 -8.70 13.15 -13.49
C TYR A 31 -9.39 12.96 -12.13
N TRP A 32 -8.64 12.56 -11.09
CA TRP A 32 -9.21 12.45 -9.74
C TRP A 32 -9.61 13.81 -9.18
N GLY A 33 -8.77 14.84 -9.33
CA GLY A 33 -9.12 16.20 -8.92
C GLY A 33 -10.38 16.70 -9.62
N TRP A 34 -10.46 16.52 -10.94
CA TRP A 34 -11.62 16.88 -11.76
C TRP A 34 -12.89 16.15 -11.31
N LYS A 35 -12.82 14.82 -11.14
CA LYS A 35 -13.95 13.99 -10.71
C LYS A 35 -14.51 14.36 -9.33
N HIS A 36 -13.68 14.99 -8.50
CA HIS A 36 -14.01 15.37 -7.14
C HIS A 36 -14.13 16.90 -6.96
N ASP A 37 -14.32 17.63 -8.05
CA ASP A 37 -14.62 19.07 -8.05
C ASP A 37 -13.53 19.92 -7.36
N TYR A 38 -12.25 19.54 -7.53
CA TYR A 38 -11.10 20.29 -7.00
C TYR A 38 -10.66 21.48 -7.87
N PHE A 39 -11.21 21.62 -9.09
CA PHE A 39 -10.85 22.67 -10.04
C PHE A 39 -12.06 23.56 -10.34
N ASP A 40 -11.83 24.86 -10.45
CA ASP A 40 -12.89 25.83 -10.80
C ASP A 40 -13.27 25.74 -12.29
N SER A 41 -12.33 25.40 -13.16
CA SER A 41 -12.54 25.23 -14.60
C SER A 41 -11.73 24.09 -15.22
N GLU A 42 -12.11 23.66 -16.43
CA GLU A 42 -11.37 22.67 -17.20
C GLU A 42 -9.96 23.17 -17.58
N GLU A 43 -9.82 24.49 -17.78
CA GLU A 43 -8.53 25.11 -18.05
C GLU A 43 -7.59 24.97 -16.84
N ASP A 44 -8.10 25.14 -15.60
CA ASP A 44 -7.30 24.96 -14.39
C ASP A 44 -6.80 23.52 -14.24
N ALA A 45 -7.66 22.53 -14.55
CA ALA A 45 -7.28 21.12 -14.55
C ALA A 45 -6.19 20.83 -15.59
N LYS A 46 -6.28 21.45 -16.78
CA LYS A 46 -5.28 21.31 -17.84
C LYS A 46 -3.95 21.96 -17.46
N VAL A 47 -3.98 23.16 -16.88
CA VAL A 47 -2.79 23.82 -16.34
C VAL A 47 -2.11 22.92 -15.31
N PHE A 48 -2.87 22.36 -14.36
CA PHE A 48 -2.35 21.44 -13.37
C PHE A 48 -1.67 20.20 -13.99
N TYR A 49 -2.27 19.61 -15.03
CA TYR A 49 -1.68 18.50 -15.77
C TYR A 49 -0.35 18.89 -16.45
N ASP A 50 -0.34 20.00 -17.17
CA ASP A 50 0.83 20.47 -17.94
C ASP A 50 1.99 20.86 -17.02
N GLU A 51 1.69 21.56 -15.92
CA GLU A 51 2.68 21.93 -14.90
C GLU A 51 3.28 20.68 -14.23
N LEU A 52 2.46 19.70 -13.84
CA LEU A 52 2.98 18.47 -13.25
C LEU A 52 3.85 17.67 -14.23
N CYS A 53 3.46 17.57 -15.49
CA CYS A 53 4.30 16.93 -16.51
C CYS A 53 5.65 17.64 -16.64
N TYR A 54 5.65 18.98 -16.66
CA TYR A 54 6.86 19.79 -16.70
C TYR A 54 7.72 19.58 -15.44
N MET A 55 7.11 19.63 -14.25
CA MET A 55 7.81 19.45 -12.98
C MET A 55 8.44 18.06 -12.86
N LEU A 56 7.75 17.00 -13.28
CA LEU A 56 8.28 15.64 -13.30
C LEU A 56 9.43 15.49 -14.29
N ALA A 57 9.30 16.06 -15.50
CA ALA A 57 10.34 16.01 -16.51
C ALA A 57 11.62 16.78 -16.11
N ASN A 58 11.46 17.89 -15.40
CA ASN A 58 12.57 18.71 -14.88
C ASN A 58 13.02 18.30 -13.47
N GLN A 59 12.50 17.19 -12.94
CA GLN A 59 12.83 16.67 -11.61
C GLN A 59 12.67 17.71 -10.47
N MET A 60 11.72 18.64 -10.62
CA MET A 60 11.41 19.65 -9.59
C MET A 60 10.69 19.02 -8.39
N ALA A 61 9.97 17.93 -8.64
CA ALA A 61 9.33 17.12 -7.62
C ALA A 61 9.30 15.65 -8.07
N ALA A 62 9.26 14.75 -7.09
CA ALA A 62 9.08 13.32 -7.33
C ALA A 62 8.19 12.72 -6.24
N PRO A 63 7.12 11.98 -6.59
CA PRO A 63 6.36 11.25 -5.59
C PRO A 63 7.15 10.05 -5.04
N ASN A 64 6.66 9.48 -3.94
CA ASN A 64 7.19 8.24 -3.38
C ASN A 64 7.03 7.04 -4.35
N SER A 65 7.83 5.99 -4.16
CA SER A 65 7.92 4.87 -5.11
C SER A 65 6.59 4.19 -5.48
N PRO A 66 5.68 3.88 -4.53
CA PRO A 66 4.38 3.27 -4.87
C PRO A 66 3.51 4.08 -5.82
N GLN A 67 3.65 5.42 -5.85
CA GLN A 67 2.96 6.25 -6.84
C GLN A 67 3.41 5.88 -8.25
N TRP A 68 4.72 5.80 -8.48
CA TRP A 68 5.29 5.42 -9.79
C TRP A 68 4.79 4.05 -10.26
N PHE A 69 4.67 3.09 -9.33
CA PHE A 69 4.32 1.72 -9.64
C PHE A 69 2.83 1.54 -9.94
N ASN A 70 1.95 2.15 -9.13
CA ASN A 70 0.54 1.73 -9.09
C ASN A 70 -0.42 2.80 -9.60
N THR A 71 -0.06 4.08 -9.50
CA THR A 71 -0.97 5.19 -9.83
C THR A 71 -1.26 5.21 -11.32
N GLY A 72 -2.53 5.36 -11.70
CA GLY A 72 -2.92 5.53 -13.10
C GLY A 72 -2.86 4.29 -13.98
N LEU A 73 -2.44 3.11 -13.47
CA LEU A 73 -2.45 1.88 -14.27
C LEU A 73 -3.85 1.53 -14.81
N ASN A 74 -4.88 1.68 -13.99
CA ASN A 74 -6.26 1.50 -14.43
C ASN A 74 -6.75 2.62 -15.33
N TRP A 75 -6.40 3.87 -14.99
CA TRP A 75 -6.86 5.05 -15.71
C TRP A 75 -6.28 5.11 -17.13
N ALA A 76 -4.95 4.99 -17.26
CA ALA A 76 -4.25 5.07 -18.54
C ALA A 76 -4.42 3.79 -19.37
N TYR A 77 -4.34 2.63 -18.72
CA TYR A 77 -4.19 1.34 -19.39
C TYR A 77 -5.26 0.33 -19.03
N GLY A 78 -6.35 0.69 -18.35
CA GLY A 78 -7.43 -0.24 -18.02
C GLY A 78 -7.02 -1.46 -17.18
N ILE A 79 -5.78 -1.53 -16.68
CA ILE A 79 -5.24 -2.65 -15.92
C ILE A 79 -6.07 -2.79 -14.65
N ASN A 80 -6.52 -4.01 -14.36
CA ASN A 80 -7.25 -4.29 -13.15
C ASN A 80 -7.00 -5.71 -12.65
N GLY A 81 -7.37 -5.97 -11.40
CA GLY A 81 -7.28 -7.29 -10.77
C GLY A 81 -8.35 -7.46 -9.70
N PRO A 82 -8.58 -8.70 -9.21
CA PRO A 82 -9.58 -8.95 -8.17
C PRO A 82 -9.27 -8.18 -6.88
N ALA A 83 -10.27 -7.93 -6.05
CA ALA A 83 -10.07 -7.29 -4.74
C ALA A 83 -9.02 -8.03 -3.90
N GLN A 84 -8.11 -7.29 -3.29
CA GLN A 84 -7.03 -7.83 -2.43
C GLN A 84 -7.18 -7.42 -0.97
N GLY A 85 -8.31 -6.80 -0.61
CA GLY A 85 -8.58 -6.37 0.78
C GLY A 85 -8.04 -4.99 1.14
N HIS A 86 -7.85 -4.11 0.15
CA HIS A 86 -7.54 -2.69 0.40
C HIS A 86 -8.81 -1.90 0.75
N TYR A 87 -8.58 -0.78 1.44
CA TYR A 87 -9.60 0.18 1.78
C TYR A 87 -9.21 1.56 1.24
N TYR A 88 -10.22 2.37 0.95
CA TYR A 88 -10.08 3.77 0.62
C TYR A 88 -11.16 4.57 1.37
N VAL A 89 -10.93 5.87 1.55
CA VAL A 89 -11.97 6.77 2.06
C VAL A 89 -12.73 7.31 0.85
N ASP A 90 -14.04 7.10 0.82
CA ASP A 90 -14.88 7.66 -0.23
C ASP A 90 -14.92 9.19 -0.10
N ALA A 91 -14.47 9.89 -1.13
CA ALA A 91 -14.27 11.35 -1.07
C ALA A 91 -15.56 12.15 -0.87
N LYS A 92 -16.72 11.60 -1.22
CA LYS A 92 -18.02 12.30 -1.06
C LYS A 92 -18.63 12.05 0.30
N THR A 93 -18.56 10.82 0.80
CA THR A 93 -19.22 10.39 2.03
C THR A 93 -18.29 10.39 3.24
N GLY A 94 -16.98 10.45 3.04
CA GLY A 94 -15.97 10.33 4.10
C GLY A 94 -15.88 8.92 4.71
N LYS A 95 -16.55 7.92 4.13
CA LYS A 95 -16.63 6.58 4.72
C LYS A 95 -15.49 5.68 4.25
N LEU A 96 -14.89 4.97 5.19
CA LEU A 96 -13.96 3.89 4.91
C LEU A 96 -14.69 2.79 4.14
N THR A 97 -14.22 2.51 2.93
CA THR A 97 -14.88 1.61 1.99
C THR A 97 -13.87 0.57 1.49
N LYS A 98 -14.31 -0.69 1.44
CA LYS A 98 -13.48 -1.77 0.90
C LYS A 98 -13.43 -1.68 -0.63
N SER A 99 -12.23 -1.71 -1.19
CA SER A 99 -12.07 -1.70 -2.65
C SER A 99 -12.63 -2.98 -3.26
N LYS A 100 -13.34 -2.81 -4.39
CA LYS A 100 -13.92 -3.90 -5.18
C LYS A 100 -12.90 -4.55 -6.11
N ASP A 101 -11.76 -3.89 -6.34
CA ASP A 101 -10.69 -4.36 -7.21
C ASP A 101 -9.31 -3.83 -6.77
N SER A 102 -8.27 -4.13 -7.55
CA SER A 102 -6.89 -3.80 -7.21
C SER A 102 -6.43 -2.41 -7.65
N TYR A 103 -7.00 -1.83 -8.71
CA TYR A 103 -6.36 -0.71 -9.41
C TYR A 103 -7.27 0.49 -9.72
N THR A 104 -8.59 0.41 -9.50
CA THR A 104 -9.45 1.61 -9.58
C THR A 104 -9.18 2.57 -8.42
N HIS A 105 -8.91 2.02 -7.25
CA HIS A 105 -8.36 2.70 -6.08
C HIS A 105 -7.03 2.00 -5.73
N PRO A 106 -5.93 2.35 -6.44
CA PRO A 106 -4.66 1.67 -6.26
C PRO A 106 -4.10 1.92 -4.86
N GLN A 107 -3.01 1.23 -4.50
CA GLN A 107 -2.25 1.52 -3.29
C GLN A 107 -1.00 2.35 -3.59
N PRO A 108 -1.04 3.69 -3.45
CA PRO A 108 0.06 4.55 -3.86
C PRO A 108 0.83 5.16 -2.68
N HIS A 109 0.63 4.68 -1.45
CA HIS A 109 1.25 5.24 -0.26
C HIS A 109 2.43 4.39 0.20
N ALA A 110 3.52 5.03 0.61
CA ALA A 110 4.74 4.33 1.03
C ALA A 110 4.77 3.92 2.51
N CYS A 111 4.05 4.62 3.39
CA CYS A 111 4.19 4.46 4.83
C CYS A 111 2.84 4.12 5.47
N PHE A 112 2.82 3.09 6.32
CA PHE A 112 1.67 2.69 7.10
C PHE A 112 2.06 2.41 8.54
N ILE A 113 1.23 2.87 9.47
CA ILE A 113 1.30 2.46 10.88
C ILE A 113 0.09 1.59 11.17
N GLN A 114 0.33 0.42 11.77
CA GLN A 114 -0.70 -0.55 12.09
C GLN A 114 -0.64 -0.93 13.56
N SER A 115 -1.81 -1.04 14.19
CA SER A 115 -1.97 -1.62 15.51
C SER A 115 -1.95 -3.15 15.45
N VAL A 116 -1.56 -3.74 16.57
CA VAL A 116 -1.66 -5.17 16.84
C VAL A 116 -2.16 -5.34 18.27
N ASP A 117 -3.17 -6.19 18.42
CA ASP A 117 -3.70 -6.59 19.71
C ASP A 117 -3.05 -7.90 20.16
N ASP A 118 -3.01 -8.12 21.47
CA ASP A 118 -2.49 -9.35 22.08
C ASP A 118 -3.46 -10.52 21.95
N ASP A 119 -3.70 -10.88 20.69
CA ASP A 119 -4.54 -11.96 20.22
C ASP A 119 -3.83 -12.68 19.06
N LEU A 120 -3.94 -14.00 19.01
CA LEU A 120 -3.23 -14.77 17.99
C LEU A 120 -3.87 -14.67 16.59
N VAL A 121 -5.19 -14.83 16.47
CA VAL A 121 -5.85 -15.15 15.19
C VAL A 121 -7.08 -14.29 14.86
N ASN A 122 -7.63 -13.56 15.82
CA ASN A 122 -8.78 -12.69 15.60
C ASN A 122 -8.38 -11.42 14.83
N GLU A 123 -9.40 -10.68 14.36
CA GLU A 123 -9.19 -9.38 13.71
C GLU A 123 -8.44 -8.44 14.66
N GLY A 124 -7.40 -7.77 14.15
CA GLY A 124 -6.51 -6.94 14.97
C GLY A 124 -5.34 -7.71 15.61
N GLY A 125 -5.41 -9.04 15.69
CA GLY A 125 -4.37 -9.88 16.28
C GLY A 125 -3.10 -10.04 15.42
N ILE A 126 -2.17 -10.85 15.92
CA ILE A 126 -0.83 -11.07 15.37
C ILE A 126 -0.88 -11.65 13.95
N MET A 127 -1.64 -12.73 13.72
CA MET A 127 -1.72 -13.34 12.39
C MET A 127 -2.48 -12.46 11.39
N ASP A 128 -3.49 -11.72 11.84
CA ASP A 128 -4.17 -10.74 11.00
C ASP A 128 -3.25 -9.58 10.61
N LEU A 129 -2.40 -9.09 11.52
CA LEU A 129 -1.36 -8.10 11.19
C LEU A 129 -0.49 -8.58 10.02
N TRP A 130 0.01 -9.82 10.06
CA TRP A 130 0.85 -10.36 8.99
C TRP A 130 0.11 -10.43 7.64
N VAL A 131 -1.18 -10.76 7.66
CA VAL A 131 -2.02 -10.75 6.44
C VAL A 131 -2.19 -9.32 5.92
N ARG A 132 -2.48 -8.35 6.79
CA ARG A 132 -2.62 -6.93 6.42
C ARG A 132 -1.31 -6.37 5.87
N GLU A 133 -0.17 -6.66 6.52
CA GLU A 133 1.16 -6.23 6.07
C GLU A 133 1.53 -6.87 4.73
N ALA A 134 1.26 -8.16 4.53
CA ALA A 134 1.52 -8.83 3.26
C ALA A 134 0.80 -8.15 2.08
N ARG A 135 -0.44 -7.69 2.29
CA ARG A 135 -1.19 -6.91 1.29
C ARG A 135 -0.49 -5.59 0.99
N LEU A 136 0.04 -4.90 2.00
CA LEU A 136 0.76 -3.62 1.83
C LEU A 136 2.12 -3.82 1.13
N PHE A 137 2.89 -4.82 1.56
CA PHE A 137 4.16 -5.18 0.96
C PHE A 137 3.98 -5.53 -0.52
N LYS A 138 2.95 -6.31 -0.88
CA LYS A 138 2.66 -6.68 -2.28
C LYS A 138 2.63 -5.47 -3.23
N TYR A 139 2.20 -4.29 -2.77
CA TYR A 139 2.08 -3.09 -3.60
C TYR A 139 3.18 -2.04 -3.38
N GLY A 140 4.24 -2.35 -2.64
CA GLY A 140 5.38 -1.43 -2.49
C GLY A 140 5.36 -0.60 -1.21
N SER A 141 4.41 -0.80 -0.31
CA SER A 141 4.34 -0.04 0.95
C SER A 141 5.25 -0.66 2.02
N GLY A 142 5.78 0.17 2.91
CA GLY A 142 6.41 -0.25 4.17
C GLY A 142 5.45 -0.07 5.34
N THR A 143 5.65 -0.83 6.41
CA THR A 143 4.74 -0.87 7.55
C THR A 143 5.51 -0.70 8.87
N GLY A 144 4.82 -0.18 9.88
CA GLY A 144 5.34 -0.03 11.22
C GLY A 144 4.28 -0.38 12.26
N SER A 145 4.68 -1.03 13.34
CA SER A 145 3.79 -1.37 14.45
C SER A 145 4.52 -1.30 15.78
N ASN A 146 3.80 -0.85 16.81
CA ASN A 146 4.24 -0.95 18.20
C ASN A 146 3.74 -2.28 18.76
N PHE A 147 4.67 -3.09 19.28
CA PHE A 147 4.41 -4.43 19.81
C PHE A 147 4.34 -4.48 21.34
N SER A 148 4.42 -3.34 22.02
CA SER A 148 4.46 -3.28 23.50
C SER A 148 3.22 -3.79 24.20
N ASN A 149 2.11 -3.93 23.47
CA ASN A 149 0.89 -4.53 24.01
C ASN A 149 0.91 -6.07 23.98
N ILE A 150 1.84 -6.69 23.24
CA ILE A 150 1.95 -8.15 23.17
C ILE A 150 2.59 -8.66 24.46
N ARG A 151 2.01 -9.69 25.06
CA ARG A 151 2.54 -10.23 26.32
C ARG A 151 3.94 -10.83 26.14
N GLY A 152 4.77 -10.69 27.17
CA GLY A 152 6.12 -11.22 27.20
C GLY A 152 6.21 -12.73 27.28
N ALA A 153 7.43 -13.25 27.21
CA ALA A 153 7.71 -14.67 27.38
C ALA A 153 7.25 -15.16 28.76
N ASN A 154 6.73 -16.39 28.81
CA ASN A 154 6.25 -17.05 30.04
C ASN A 154 5.00 -16.47 30.71
N GLU A 155 4.42 -15.40 30.18
CA GLU A 155 3.14 -14.87 30.68
C GLU A 155 1.97 -15.85 30.44
N PRO A 156 0.98 -15.91 31.36
CA PRO A 156 -0.10 -16.90 31.30
C PRO A 156 -1.03 -16.65 30.11
N LEU A 157 -1.54 -17.72 29.51
CA LEU A 157 -2.58 -17.69 28.47
C LEU A 157 -3.95 -18.04 29.05
N SER A 158 -5.01 -17.44 28.49
CA SER A 158 -6.40 -17.69 28.91
C SER A 158 -6.83 -19.15 28.72
N GLY A 159 -6.33 -19.83 27.68
CA GLY A 159 -6.57 -21.24 27.40
C GLY A 159 -5.66 -22.23 28.15
N GLY A 160 -4.81 -21.74 29.06
CA GLY A 160 -3.76 -22.53 29.71
C GLY A 160 -2.45 -22.53 28.93
N GLY A 161 -1.35 -22.82 29.63
CA GLY A 161 0.00 -22.69 29.09
C GLY A 161 0.58 -21.29 29.23
N LYS A 162 1.64 -21.01 28.48
CA LYS A 162 2.45 -19.79 28.58
C LYS A 162 2.74 -19.22 27.19
N SER A 163 2.89 -17.91 27.12
CA SER A 163 3.33 -17.20 25.91
C SER A 163 4.72 -17.62 25.46
N SER A 164 4.91 -17.70 24.14
CA SER A 164 6.21 -17.91 23.49
C SER A 164 7.09 -16.64 23.45
N GLY A 165 6.57 -15.51 23.92
CA GLY A 165 7.25 -14.21 23.91
C GLY A 165 7.21 -13.52 22.55
N LEU A 166 7.49 -12.22 22.57
CA LEU A 166 7.44 -11.33 21.41
C LEU A 166 8.38 -11.81 20.30
N MET A 167 9.61 -12.20 20.65
CA MET A 167 10.64 -12.54 19.68
C MET A 167 10.28 -13.76 18.80
N SER A 168 9.50 -14.70 19.34
CA SER A 168 8.98 -15.83 18.57
C SER A 168 8.08 -15.38 17.42
N PHE A 169 7.22 -14.38 17.65
CA PHE A 169 6.33 -13.84 16.63
C PHE A 169 7.06 -12.91 15.64
N LEU A 170 8.02 -12.12 16.12
CA LEU A 170 8.83 -11.27 15.23
C LEU A 170 9.65 -12.10 14.23
N LYS A 171 10.18 -13.26 14.64
CA LYS A 171 10.84 -14.21 13.72
C LYS A 171 9.90 -14.73 12.62
N ILE A 172 8.62 -14.96 12.93
CA ILE A 172 7.62 -15.35 11.94
C ILE A 172 7.40 -14.19 10.95
N GLY A 173 7.19 -12.99 11.48
CA GLY A 173 7.01 -11.77 10.69
C GLY A 173 8.20 -11.48 9.75
N ASP A 174 9.43 -11.63 10.25
CA ASP A 174 10.65 -11.46 9.46
C ASP A 174 10.71 -12.43 8.27
N ARG A 175 10.44 -13.73 8.53
CA ARG A 175 10.40 -14.74 7.47
C ARG A 175 9.30 -14.48 6.46
N ALA A 176 8.12 -14.07 6.91
CA ALA A 176 7.00 -13.71 6.04
C ALA A 176 7.34 -12.50 5.15
N ALA A 177 7.85 -11.43 5.75
CA ALA A 177 8.27 -10.22 5.02
C ALA A 177 9.40 -10.53 4.01
N GLY A 178 10.38 -11.34 4.41
CA GLY A 178 11.51 -11.74 3.57
C GLY A 178 11.11 -12.56 2.34
N ALA A 179 9.98 -13.27 2.38
CA ALA A 179 9.45 -14.02 1.25
C ALA A 179 8.71 -13.13 0.23
N ILE A 180 8.31 -11.91 0.62
CA ILE A 180 7.48 -11.03 -0.21
C ILE A 180 8.34 -10.02 -0.97
N LYS A 181 8.32 -10.13 -2.31
CA LYS A 181 8.86 -9.10 -3.21
C LYS A 181 7.85 -7.98 -3.36
N SER A 182 8.24 -6.80 -2.94
CA SER A 182 7.35 -5.65 -2.79
C SER A 182 7.10 -4.97 -4.14
N GLY A 183 5.84 -4.72 -4.48
CA GLY A 183 5.45 -4.10 -5.76
C GLY A 183 5.69 -4.98 -7.00
N GLY A 184 5.90 -6.29 -6.83
CA GLY A 184 6.23 -7.19 -7.95
C GLY A 184 7.57 -6.90 -8.65
N THR A 185 8.40 -6.04 -8.06
CA THR A 185 9.68 -5.56 -8.62
C THR A 185 10.85 -6.00 -7.73
N THR A 186 12.02 -5.37 -7.88
CA THR A 186 13.24 -5.66 -7.11
C THR A 186 13.20 -5.18 -5.66
N ARG A 187 12.12 -4.52 -5.22
CA ARG A 187 12.01 -3.97 -3.86
C ARG A 187 11.68 -5.07 -2.84
N ARG A 188 12.31 -5.01 -1.66
CA ARG A 188 12.01 -5.89 -0.52
C ARG A 188 10.95 -5.26 0.38
N ALA A 189 10.19 -6.09 1.11
CA ALA A 189 9.35 -5.62 2.20
C ALA A 189 10.19 -4.85 3.23
N ALA A 190 9.60 -3.82 3.82
CA ALA A 190 10.24 -3.00 4.86
C ALA A 190 9.30 -2.90 6.04
N LYS A 191 9.77 -3.34 7.22
CA LYS A 191 9.01 -3.34 8.46
C LYS A 191 9.78 -2.60 9.55
N MET A 192 9.10 -1.73 10.25
CA MET A 192 9.53 -1.14 11.52
C MET A 192 8.80 -1.84 12.67
N VAL A 193 9.54 -2.19 13.71
CA VAL A 193 8.99 -2.70 14.97
C VAL A 193 9.45 -1.73 16.06
N THR A 194 8.51 -1.28 16.89
CA THR A 194 8.83 -0.50 18.10
C THR A 194 8.41 -1.27 19.33
N LEU A 195 9.17 -1.09 20.40
CA LEU A 195 8.93 -1.67 21.71
C LEU A 195 9.24 -0.62 22.77
N ASP A 196 8.39 -0.53 23.77
CA ASP A 196 8.52 0.40 24.90
C ASP A 196 9.59 -0.14 25.86
N LEU A 197 10.30 0.77 26.52
CA LEU A 197 11.50 0.44 27.32
C LEU A 197 11.20 -0.48 28.52
N ASP A 198 9.97 -0.46 29.01
CA ASP A 198 9.49 -1.23 30.15
C ASP A 198 8.83 -2.56 29.76
N HIS A 199 8.85 -2.92 28.48
CA HIS A 199 8.33 -4.21 28.02
C HIS A 199 9.15 -5.38 28.62
N PRO A 200 8.51 -6.47 29.10
CA PRO A 200 9.21 -7.58 29.75
C PRO A 200 10.28 -8.24 28.87
N ASP A 201 10.07 -8.28 27.55
CA ASP A 201 11.02 -8.86 26.59
C ASP A 201 12.02 -7.82 26.01
N ILE A 202 12.19 -6.63 26.61
CA ILE A 202 13.05 -5.56 26.04
C ILE A 202 14.54 -5.94 25.93
N GLU A 203 15.03 -6.82 26.80
CA GLU A 203 16.43 -7.24 26.85
C GLU A 203 16.74 -8.44 25.92
N GLU A 204 15.72 -9.08 25.33
CA GLU A 204 15.88 -10.22 24.40
C GLU A 204 16.32 -9.82 22.99
#